data_AF-A0A4R1FR19-F1
#
_entry.id   AF-A0A4R1FR19-F1
#
_cell.length_a   1.000
_cell.length_b   1.000
_cell.length_c   1.000
_cell.angle_alpha   90.00
_cell.angle_beta   90.00
_cell.angle_gamma   90.00
#
_symmetry.space_group_name_H-M   'P 1'
#
loop_
_entity.id
_entity.type
_entity.pdbx_description
1 polymer ?
#
loop_
_entity_poly.entity_id
_entity_poly.type
_entity_poly.pdbx_seq_one_letter_code
_entity_poly.pdbx_strand_id
1 'polypeptide(L)'
;MAGNVEIDPQKLRKASELTDELSTKVTAAAEKLRGALSGVEADLTFLPWGNDKRGKKFADGATGYIAARDNLLDGATGAAQTLSDMAKGQREAANSLAGTDQASSENLGPGKV
;
A
#
# COMPACT_ATOMS: atom_id res chain seq x y z
N MET A 1 28.24 16.39 -16.60
CA MET A 1 26.94 16.89 -17.06
C MET A 1 25.90 15.95 -16.49
N ALA A 2 25.28 16.31 -15.37
CA ALA A 2 24.17 15.53 -14.83
C ALA A 2 23.01 15.68 -15.83
N GLY A 3 22.57 14.57 -16.43
CA GLY A 3 21.44 14.61 -17.35
C GLY A 3 20.25 15.23 -16.63
N ASN A 4 19.69 16.30 -17.18
CA ASN A 4 18.52 16.95 -16.63
C ASN A 4 17.43 15.88 -16.48
N VAL A 5 17.06 15.57 -15.25
CA VAL A 5 15.92 14.70 -14.98
C VAL A 5 14.70 15.55 -15.30
N GLU A 6 14.20 15.46 -16.53
CA GLU A 6 12.93 16.06 -16.93
C GLU A 6 11.81 15.22 -16.31
N ILE A 7 11.61 15.40 -14.99
CA ILE A 7 10.49 14.80 -14.27
C ILE A 7 9.26 15.62 -14.64
N ASP A 8 8.41 15.03 -15.47
CA ASP A 8 7.09 15.58 -15.79
C ASP A 8 6.20 15.50 -14.54
N PRO A 9 5.83 16.64 -13.91
CA PRO A 9 5.03 16.65 -12.69
C PRO A 9 3.64 16.03 -12.89
N GLN A 10 3.09 16.06 -14.10
CA GLN A 10 1.79 15.44 -14.41
C GLN A 10 1.89 13.93 -14.44
N LYS A 11 2.95 13.37 -15.05
CA LYS A 11 3.20 11.92 -15.01
C LYS A 11 3.44 11.42 -13.58
N LEU A 12 4.14 12.22 -12.76
CA LEU A 12 4.38 11.87 -11.37
C LEU A 12 3.09 11.93 -10.53
N ARG A 13 2.22 12.92 -10.76
CA ARG A 13 0.86 12.92 -10.19
C ARG A 13 0.07 11.70 -10.62
N LYS A 14 0.14 11.32 -11.90
CA LYS A 14 -0.59 10.14 -12.37
C LYS A 14 -0.08 8.85 -11.72
N ALA A 15 1.22 8.71 -11.55
CA ALA A 15 1.82 7.61 -10.82
C ALA A 15 1.33 7.56 -9.36
N SER A 16 1.18 8.71 -8.70
CA SER A 16 0.66 8.79 -7.33
C SER A 16 -0.76 8.23 -7.23
N GLU A 17 -1.64 8.61 -8.17
CA GLU A 17 -3.01 8.10 -8.21
C GLU A 17 -3.06 6.59 -8.40
N LEU A 18 -2.26 6.05 -9.33
CA LEU A 18 -2.22 4.61 -9.60
C LEU A 18 -1.67 3.82 -8.40
N THR A 19 -0.65 4.36 -7.73
CA THR A 19 -0.05 3.72 -6.55
C THR A 19 -1.03 3.73 -5.38
N ASP A 20 -1.78 4.83 -5.19
CA ASP A 20 -2.81 4.93 -4.16
C ASP A 20 -4.02 4.01 -4.45
N GLU A 21 -4.42 3.91 -5.72
CA GLU A 21 -5.46 2.97 -6.14
C GLU A 21 -5.03 1.52 -5.87
N LEU A 22 -3.77 1.19 -6.14
CA LEU A 22 -3.21 -0.14 -5.83
C LEU A 22 -3.20 -0.40 -4.32
N SER A 23 -2.75 0.56 -3.51
CA SER A 23 -2.83 0.50 -2.04
C SER A 23 -4.25 0.17 -1.58
N THR A 24 -5.23 0.94 -2.05
CA THR A 24 -6.65 0.77 -1.71
C THR A 24 -7.16 -0.63 -2.06
N LYS A 25 -6.81 -1.13 -3.25
CA LYS A 25 -7.19 -2.48 -3.69
C LYS A 25 -6.58 -3.59 -2.84
N VAL A 26 -5.31 -3.46 -2.45
CA VAL A 26 -4.63 -4.43 -1.58
C VAL A 26 -5.27 -4.43 -0.19
N THR A 27 -5.53 -3.25 0.39
CA THR A 27 -6.26 -3.11 1.67
C THR A 27 -7.61 -3.79 1.61
N ALA A 28 -8.42 -3.49 0.59
CA ALA A 28 -9.75 -4.07 0.43
C ALA A 28 -9.71 -5.59 0.27
N ALA A 29 -8.71 -6.13 -0.43
CA ALA A 29 -8.52 -7.58 -0.56
C ALA A 29 -8.16 -8.23 0.78
N ALA A 30 -7.25 -7.62 1.55
CA ALA A 30 -6.86 -8.10 2.87
C ALA A 30 -8.03 -8.05 3.87
N GLU A 31 -8.81 -6.96 3.87
CA GLU A 31 -10.00 -6.81 4.70
C GLU A 31 -11.09 -7.82 4.33
N LYS A 32 -11.33 -8.04 3.04
CA LYS A 32 -12.28 -9.04 2.56
C LYS A 32 -11.88 -10.44 3.02
N LEU A 33 -10.60 -10.78 2.90
CA LEU A 33 -10.07 -12.07 3.37
C LEU A 33 -10.24 -12.20 4.88
N ARG A 34 -9.86 -11.16 5.65
CA ARG A 34 -10.02 -11.14 7.10
C ARG A 34 -11.48 -11.33 7.51
N GLY A 35 -12.41 -10.66 6.85
CA GLY A 35 -13.85 -10.81 7.09
C GLY A 35 -14.36 -12.21 6.80
N ALA A 36 -13.94 -12.81 5.68
CA ALA A 36 -14.31 -14.17 5.31
C ALA A 36 -13.78 -15.19 6.35
N LEU A 37 -12.53 -15.03 6.79
CA LEU A 37 -11.91 -15.91 7.78
C LEU A 37 -12.57 -15.77 9.15
N SER A 38 -12.84 -14.54 9.62
CA SER A 38 -13.59 -14.32 10.86
C SER A 38 -14.95 -15.03 10.85
N GLY A 39 -15.65 -15.07 9.71
CA GLY A 39 -16.93 -15.79 9.61
C GLY A 39 -16.78 -17.31 9.73
N VAL A 40 -15.70 -17.87 9.19
CA VAL A 40 -15.42 -19.31 9.19
C VAL A 40 -14.79 -19.78 10.51
N GLU A 41 -14.06 -18.91 11.20
CA GLU A 41 -13.26 -19.22 12.38
C GLU A 41 -13.88 -18.69 13.69
N ALA A 42 -15.05 -18.05 13.63
CA ALA A 42 -15.72 -17.45 14.77
C ALA A 42 -15.97 -18.45 15.92
N ASP A 43 -16.24 -19.71 15.58
CA ASP A 43 -16.52 -20.77 16.54
C ASP A 43 -15.32 -21.72 16.69
N LEU A 44 -14.60 -21.59 17.80
CA LEU A 44 -13.46 -22.44 18.14
C LEU A 44 -13.86 -23.92 18.39
N THR A 45 -15.14 -24.21 18.55
CA THR A 45 -15.65 -25.58 18.65
C THR A 45 -15.94 -26.22 17.29
N PHE A 46 -16.12 -25.39 16.24
CA PHE A 46 -16.43 -25.80 14.87
C PHE A 46 -15.41 -25.28 13.85
N LEU A 47 -14.12 -25.42 14.17
CA LEU A 47 -13.05 -25.08 13.24
C LEU A 47 -13.10 -25.99 12.00
N PRO A 48 -12.86 -25.48 10.78
CA PRO A 48 -12.88 -26.28 9.54
C PRO A 48 -11.87 -27.44 9.53
N TRP A 49 -10.76 -27.27 10.25
CA TRP A 49 -9.73 -28.29 10.43
C TRP A 49 -9.96 -29.17 11.66
N GLY A 50 -11.07 -28.97 12.38
CA GLY A 50 -11.42 -29.70 13.60
C GLY A 50 -10.62 -29.26 14.83
N ASN A 51 -11.09 -29.69 16.00
CA ASN A 51 -10.44 -29.44 17.29
C ASN A 51 -9.68 -30.68 17.81
N ASP A 52 -9.43 -31.67 16.95
CA ASP A 52 -8.71 -32.89 17.31
C ASP A 52 -7.18 -32.70 17.24
N LYS A 53 -6.41 -33.73 17.61
CA LYS A 53 -4.94 -33.68 17.61
C LYS A 53 -4.37 -33.32 16.22
N ARG A 54 -5.04 -33.69 15.13
CA ARG A 54 -4.60 -33.39 13.76
C ARG A 54 -4.87 -31.93 13.42
N GLY A 55 -6.08 -31.43 13.72
CA GLY A 55 -6.46 -30.04 13.56
C GLY A 55 -5.53 -29.09 14.32
N LYS A 56 -5.21 -29.42 15.58
CA LYS A 56 -4.23 -28.66 16.38
C LYS A 56 -2.84 -28.65 15.75
N LYS A 57 -2.35 -29.79 15.24
CA LYS A 57 -1.05 -29.86 14.56
C LYS A 57 -1.00 -29.04 13.26
N PHE A 58 -2.14 -28.88 12.59
CA PHE A 58 -2.26 -28.05 11.40
C PHE A 58 -2.32 -26.55 11.73
N ALA A 59 -3.14 -26.18 12.72
CA ALA A 59 -3.45 -24.78 13.01
C ALA A 59 -2.40 -24.08 13.87
N ASP A 60 -1.90 -24.78 14.89
CA ASP A 60 -1.10 -24.19 15.96
C ASP A 60 0.40 -24.21 15.63
N GLY A 61 1.16 -23.40 16.38
CA GLY A 61 2.61 -23.30 16.27
C GLY A 61 3.09 -22.21 15.32
N ALA A 62 4.39 -21.90 15.39
CA ALA A 62 4.98 -20.80 14.63
C ALA A 62 4.89 -20.96 13.10
N THR A 63 4.81 -22.21 12.62
CA THR A 63 4.61 -22.54 11.21
C THR A 63 3.20 -23.08 10.93
N GLY A 64 2.29 -22.98 11.90
CA GLY A 64 0.91 -23.42 11.77
C GLY A 64 0.10 -22.47 10.90
N TYR A 65 -1.08 -22.94 10.47
CA TYR A 65 -1.98 -22.15 9.63
C TYR A 65 -2.33 -20.78 10.24
N ILE A 66 -2.57 -20.70 11.55
CA ILE A 66 -2.94 -19.43 12.21
C ILE A 66 -1.81 -18.41 12.04
N ALA A 67 -0.57 -18.80 12.33
CA ALA A 67 0.59 -17.92 12.19
C ALA A 67 0.82 -17.52 10.72
N ALA A 68 0.69 -18.47 9.78
CA ALA A 68 0.84 -18.18 8.36
C ALA A 68 -0.24 -17.22 7.83
N ARG A 69 -1.49 -17.42 8.25
CA ARG A 69 -2.64 -16.55 7.95
C ARG A 69 -2.40 -15.13 8.47
N ASP A 70 -2.01 -15.00 9.73
CA ASP A 70 -1.79 -13.70 10.36
C ASP A 70 -0.64 -12.95 9.68
N ASN A 71 0.48 -13.63 9.44
CA ASN A 71 1.61 -13.06 8.69
C ASN A 71 1.23 -12.60 7.28
N LEU A 72 0.38 -13.36 6.58
CA LEU A 72 -0.08 -12.98 5.24
C LEU A 72 -0.97 -11.73 5.29
N LEU A 73 -1.93 -11.69 6.22
CA LEU A 73 -2.84 -10.56 6.36
C LEU A 73 -2.10 -9.28 6.78
N ASP A 74 -1.21 -9.40 7.76
CA ASP A 74 -0.45 -8.26 8.28
C ASP A 74 0.59 -7.79 7.25
N GLY A 75 1.21 -8.72 6.52
CA GLY A 75 2.09 -8.42 5.40
C GLY A 75 1.36 -7.69 4.26
N ALA A 76 0.13 -8.10 3.94
CA ALA A 76 -0.69 -7.41 2.94
C ALA A 76 -1.06 -5.98 3.39
N THR A 77 -1.44 -5.80 4.65
CA THR A 77 -1.68 -4.46 5.22
C THR A 77 -0.42 -3.60 5.21
N GLY A 78 0.74 -4.15 5.57
CA GLY A 78 2.03 -3.43 5.52
C GLY A 78 2.44 -3.04 4.10
N ALA A 79 2.22 -3.92 3.11
CA ALA A 79 2.46 -3.62 1.71
C ALA A 79 1.54 -2.50 1.21
N ALA A 80 0.25 -2.54 1.56
CA ALA A 80 -0.69 -1.47 1.23
C ALA A 80 -0.26 -0.12 1.85
N GLN A 81 0.14 -0.12 3.12
CA GLN A 81 0.64 1.09 3.78
C GLN A 81 1.87 1.66 3.05
N THR A 82 2.82 0.80 2.67
CA THR A 82 4.00 1.19 1.90
C THR A 82 3.61 1.83 0.56
N LEU A 83 2.63 1.24 -0.14
CA LEU A 83 2.10 1.80 -1.39
C LEU A 83 1.44 3.18 -1.16
N SER A 84 0.65 3.34 -0.10
CA SER A 84 0.05 4.63 0.25
C SER A 84 1.11 5.70 0.52
N ASP A 85 2.17 5.36 1.25
CA ASP A 85 3.23 6.31 1.57
C ASP A 85 4.07 6.67 0.34
N MET A 86 4.31 5.70 -0.57
CA MET A 86 4.89 6.00 -1.88
C MET A 86 4.01 6.94 -2.71
N ALA A 87 2.70 6.73 -2.73
CA ALA A 87 1.77 7.61 -3.44
C ALA A 87 1.82 9.05 -2.89
N LYS A 88 1.84 9.21 -1.56
CA LYS A 88 2.00 10.52 -0.91
C LYS A 88 3.32 11.18 -1.33
N GLY A 89 4.43 10.46 -1.24
CA GLY A 89 5.75 10.98 -1.64
C GLY A 89 5.80 11.41 -3.11
N GLN A 90 5.19 10.65 -4.02
CA GLN A 90 5.08 11.02 -5.43
C GLN A 90 4.25 12.30 -5.61
N ARG A 91 3.14 12.45 -4.88
CA ARG A 91 2.28 13.64 -4.93
C ARG A 91 3.00 14.88 -4.39
N GLU A 92 3.71 14.75 -3.28
CA GLU A 92 4.53 15.81 -2.68
C GLU A 92 5.64 16.25 -3.63
N ALA A 93 6.37 15.31 -4.22
CA ALA A 93 7.41 15.59 -5.20
C ALA A 93 6.85 16.33 -6.43
N ALA A 94 5.70 15.90 -6.96
CA ALA A 94 5.07 16.59 -8.09
C ALA A 94 4.63 18.03 -7.76
N ASN A 95 4.16 18.27 -6.53
CA ASN A 95 3.82 19.60 -6.06
C ASN A 95 5.05 20.50 -5.88
N SER A 96 6.13 19.94 -5.34
CA SER A 96 7.41 20.66 -5.19
C SER A 96 7.98 21.06 -6.54
N LEU A 97 7.95 20.19 -7.55
CA LEU A 97 8.43 20.52 -8.89
C LEU A 97 7.58 21.59 -9.55
N ALA A 98 6.25 21.45 -9.53
CA ALA A 98 5.36 22.45 -10.11
C ALA A 98 5.51 23.83 -9.46
N GLY A 99 5.70 23.90 -8.13
CA GLY A 99 5.94 25.15 -7.42
C GLY A 99 7.30 25.77 -7.72
N THR A 100 8.34 24.94 -7.92
CA THR A 100 9.68 25.39 -8.29
C THR A 100 9.71 25.97 -9.70
N ASP A 101 9.03 25.33 -10.65
CA ASP A 101 8.89 25.82 -12.01
C ASP A 101 8.11 27.15 -12.05
N GLN A 102 7.01 27.25 -11.29
CA GLN A 102 6.23 28.48 -11.20
C GLN A 102 7.06 29.63 -10.63
N ALA A 103 7.72 29.43 -9.48
CA ALA A 103 8.59 30.46 -8.86
C ALA A 103 9.76 30.87 -9.76
N SER A 104 10.32 29.94 -10.54
CA SER A 104 11.38 30.24 -11.51
C SER A 104 10.86 31.04 -12.69
N SER A 105 9.67 30.71 -13.20
CA SER A 105 9.02 31.46 -14.29
C SER A 105 8.59 32.88 -13.88
N GLU A 106 8.14 33.07 -12.64
CA GLU A 106 7.77 34.39 -12.10
C GLU A 106 9.01 35.30 -11.94
N ASN A 107 10.16 34.73 -11.55
CA ASN A 107 11.42 35.48 -11.44
C ASN A 107 12.10 35.75 -12.81
N LEU A 108 11.71 35.03 -13.87
CA LEU A 108 12.28 35.15 -15.22
C LEU A 108 11.31 35.75 -16.25
N GLY A 109 10.07 36.08 -15.86
CA GLY A 109 9.05 36.70 -16.70
C GLY A 109 9.37 38.18 -17.03
N PRO A 110 8.94 38.69 -18.20
CA PRO A 110 9.53 39.89 -18.80
C PRO A 110 9.15 41.16 -18.03
N GLY A 111 10.12 41.74 -17.33
CA GLY A 111 9.97 42.97 -16.58
C GLY A 111 11.27 43.77 -16.42
N LYS A 112 11.61 44.54 -17.48
CA LYS A 112 12.33 45.83 -17.48
C LYS A 112 13.82 45.87 -17.09
N VAL A 113 14.66 45.97 -18.13
CA VAL A 113 15.68 47.02 -18.32
C VAL A 113 15.73 47.40 -19.78
#